data_AF-A0A959LND1-F1
#
_entry.id   AF-A0A959LND1-F1
#
_cell.length_a   1.000
_cell.length_b   1.000
_cell.length_c   1.000
_cell.angle_alpha   90.00
_cell.angle_beta   90.00
_cell.angle_gamma   90.00
#
_symmetry.space_group_name_H-M   'P 1'
#
loop_
_entity.id
_entity.type
_entity.pdbx_description
1 polymer ?
#
loop_
_entity_poly.entity_id
_entity_poly.type
_entity_poly.pdbx_seq_one_letter_code
_entity_poly.pdbx_strand_id
1 'polypeptide(L)'
;MNTFGNRLAACRKAKNLSQKELADLFVTSPTTIGKYERDEMTPGIDAVIKLAKLLDTTVGYLVGETDLLNWSDDPNLLKRFQAIADLSESERNYIFNLIDMCLRDFNAQKVYVR
;
A
#
# COMPACT_ATOMS: atom_id res chain seq x y z
N MET A 1 2.58 17.67 -3.10
CA MET A 1 1.23 17.11 -3.32
C MET A 1 1.41 15.63 -3.61
N ASN A 2 0.66 14.73 -2.97
CA ASN A 2 0.83 13.28 -3.12
C ASN A 2 -0.23 12.74 -4.11
N THR A 3 -0.07 13.09 -5.39
CA THR A 3 -1.05 12.83 -6.47
C THR A 3 -1.05 11.36 -6.91
N PHE A 4 -2.06 10.97 -7.70
CA PHE A 4 -2.11 9.65 -8.34
C PHE A 4 -0.82 9.36 -9.11
N GLY A 5 -0.38 10.30 -9.97
CA GLY A 5 0.83 10.12 -10.77
C GLY A 5 2.09 9.94 -9.93
N ASN A 6 2.21 10.69 -8.81
CA ASN A 6 3.34 10.55 -7.89
C ASN A 6 3.35 9.18 -7.18
N ARG A 7 2.18 8.70 -6.73
CA ARG A 7 2.04 7.39 -6.08
C ARG A 7 2.29 6.23 -7.04
N LEU A 8 1.80 6.35 -8.27
CA LEU A 8 2.07 5.39 -9.34
C LEU A 8 3.58 5.28 -9.60
N ALA A 9 4.25 6.43 -9.76
CA ALA A 9 5.69 6.47 -9.97
C ALA A 9 6.47 5.89 -8.78
N ALA A 10 6.03 6.14 -7.55
CA ALA A 10 6.63 5.59 -6.34
C ALA A 10 6.53 4.06 -6.30
N CYS A 11 5.34 3.50 -6.51
CA CYS A 11 5.13 2.04 -6.56
C CYS A 11 5.96 1.39 -7.67
N ARG A 12 5.99 1.99 -8.87
CA ARG A 12 6.81 1.49 -9.97
C ARG A 12 8.30 1.44 -9.60
N LYS A 13 8.82 2.52 -9.00
CA LYS A 13 10.21 2.61 -8.56
C LYS A 13 10.53 1.63 -7.43
N ALA A 14 9.60 1.40 -6.49
CA ALA A 14 9.77 0.42 -5.42
C ALA A 14 9.96 -1.01 -5.98
N LYS A 15 9.35 -1.31 -7.13
CA LYS A 15 9.55 -2.56 -7.86
C LYS A 15 10.75 -2.56 -8.83
N ASN A 16 11.57 -1.51 -8.83
CA ASN A 16 12.71 -1.33 -9.76
C ASN A 16 12.33 -1.39 -11.25
N LEU A 17 11.10 -1.01 -11.60
CA LEU A 17 10.62 -0.99 -12.99
C LEU A 17 10.87 0.38 -13.63
N SER A 18 11.29 0.39 -14.89
CA SER A 18 11.23 1.57 -15.76
C SER A 18 9.80 1.81 -16.27
N GLN A 19 9.52 3.02 -16.78
CA GLN A 19 8.21 3.31 -17.41
C GLN A 19 7.94 2.39 -18.60
N LYS A 20 8.99 1.96 -19.31
CA LYS A 20 8.90 1.02 -20.43
C LYS A 20 8.49 -0.37 -19.94
N GLU A 21 9.17 -0.90 -18.93
CA GLU A 21 8.85 -2.24 -18.39
C GLU A 21 7.45 -2.29 -17.79
N LEU A 22 7.01 -1.24 -17.08
CA LEU A 22 5.62 -1.17 -16.59
C LEU A 22 4.63 -1.11 -17.76
N ALA A 23 4.95 -0.38 -18.82
CA ALA A 23 4.10 -0.31 -20.01
C ALA A 23 3.99 -1.67 -20.72
N ASP A 24 5.10 -2.40 -20.83
CA ASP A 24 5.14 -3.74 -21.41
C ASP A 24 4.27 -4.71 -20.58
N LEU A 25 4.40 -4.70 -19.25
CA LEU A 25 3.57 -5.50 -18.33
C LEU A 25 2.08 -5.10 -18.37
N PHE A 26 1.80 -3.81 -18.50
CA PHE A 26 0.45 -3.29 -18.55
C PHE A 26 -0.21 -3.45 -19.93
N VAL A 27 0.59 -3.77 -20.96
CA VAL A 27 0.21 -3.85 -22.38
C VAL A 27 -0.26 -2.49 -22.89
N THR A 28 0.61 -1.47 -22.77
CA THR A 28 0.38 -0.10 -23.26
C THR A 28 1.67 0.55 -23.76
N SER A 29 1.61 1.84 -24.14
CA SER A 29 2.79 2.61 -24.52
C SER A 29 3.52 3.20 -23.29
N PRO A 30 4.87 3.29 -23.31
CA PRO A 30 5.62 3.98 -22.26
C PRO A 30 5.17 5.44 -22.07
N THR A 31 4.73 6.09 -23.16
CA THR A 31 4.17 7.43 -23.13
C THR A 31 2.88 7.51 -22.32
N THR A 32 2.01 6.50 -22.40
CA THR A 32 0.77 6.41 -21.60
C THR A 32 1.08 6.37 -20.11
N ILE A 33 2.01 5.49 -19.68
CA ILE A 33 2.46 5.42 -18.29
C ILE A 33 3.07 6.76 -17.85
N GLY A 34 3.91 7.37 -18.69
CA GLY A 34 4.49 8.68 -18.40
C GLY A 34 3.44 9.79 -18.24
N LYS A 35 2.37 9.78 -19.05
CA LYS A 35 1.25 10.71 -18.92
C LYS A 35 0.47 10.50 -17.62
N TYR A 36 0.27 9.25 -17.20
CA TYR A 36 -0.33 8.94 -15.90
C TYR A 36 0.54 9.46 -14.74
N GLU A 37 1.85 9.23 -14.79
CA GLU A 37 2.77 9.66 -13.72
C GLU A 37 2.93 11.17 -13.60
N ARG A 38 2.70 11.92 -14.69
CA ARG A 38 2.71 13.39 -14.72
C ARG A 38 1.33 14.01 -14.53
N ASP A 39 0.30 13.21 -14.23
CA ASP A 39 -1.09 13.65 -14.08
C ASP A 39 -1.65 14.37 -15.34
N GLU A 40 -1.07 14.12 -16.52
CA GLU A 40 -1.52 14.64 -17.83
C GLU A 40 -2.70 13.84 -18.40
N MET A 41 -2.91 12.62 -17.88
CA MET A 41 -3.99 11.73 -18.28
C MET A 41 -4.48 10.95 -17.07
N THR A 42 -5.79 10.85 -16.90
CA THR A 42 -6.40 10.04 -15.85
C THR A 42 -6.74 8.64 -16.40
N PRO A 43 -6.23 7.55 -15.81
CA PRO A 43 -6.63 6.21 -16.18
C PRO A 43 -8.09 5.93 -15.78
N GLY A 44 -8.78 5.10 -16.57
CA GLY A 44 -10.09 4.55 -16.19
C GLY A 44 -9.98 3.57 -15.01
N ILE A 45 -11.11 3.26 -14.37
CA ILE A 45 -11.12 2.43 -13.16
C ILE A 45 -10.51 1.03 -13.36
N ASP A 46 -10.77 0.39 -14.51
CA ASP A 46 -10.19 -0.92 -14.83
C ASP A 46 -8.65 -0.86 -14.94
N ALA A 47 -8.14 0.24 -15.49
CA ALA A 47 -6.71 0.48 -15.57
C ALA A 47 -6.10 0.67 -14.19
N VAL A 48 -6.75 1.41 -13.30
CA VAL A 48 -6.30 1.59 -11.91
C VAL A 48 -6.29 0.25 -11.15
N ILE A 49 -7.34 -0.57 -11.29
CA ILE A 49 -7.41 -1.90 -10.66
C ILE A 49 -6.27 -2.80 -11.15
N LYS A 50 -6.00 -2.80 -12.46
CA LYS A 50 -4.92 -3.60 -13.04
C LYS A 50 -3.53 -3.09 -12.62
N LEU A 51 -3.33 -1.77 -12.55
CA LEU A 51 -2.10 -1.17 -12.05
C LEU A 51 -1.85 -1.53 -10.58
N ALA A 52 -2.89 -1.46 -9.73
CA ALA A 52 -2.78 -1.82 -8.33
C ALA A 52 -2.29 -3.26 -8.16
N LYS A 53 -2.86 -4.20 -8.91
CA LYS A 53 -2.43 -5.62 -8.92
C LYS A 53 -0.99 -5.78 -9.41
N LEU A 54 -0.61 -5.15 -10.52
CA LEU A 54 0.74 -5.28 -11.08
C LEU A 54 1.82 -4.68 -10.16
N LEU A 55 1.45 -3.66 -9.40
CA LEU A 55 2.37 -2.94 -8.53
C LEU A 55 2.33 -3.42 -7.07
N ASP A 56 1.63 -4.51 -6.78
CA ASP A 56 1.39 -5.01 -5.41
C ASP A 56 1.01 -3.87 -4.46
N THR A 57 0.01 -3.08 -4.86
CA THR A 57 -0.57 -1.99 -4.07
C THR A 57 -2.11 -2.07 -4.07
N THR A 58 -2.79 -1.15 -3.38
CA THR A 58 -4.25 -1.04 -3.43
C THR A 58 -4.69 0.10 -4.35
N VAL A 59 -5.92 0.00 -4.87
CA VAL A 59 -6.59 1.10 -5.57
C VAL A 59 -6.66 2.32 -4.66
N GLY A 60 -7.08 2.13 -3.39
CA GLY A 60 -7.17 3.19 -2.39
C GLY A 60 -5.85 3.92 -2.17
N TYR A 61 -4.73 3.20 -2.16
CA TYR A 61 -3.41 3.84 -2.11
C TYR A 61 -3.17 4.69 -3.35
N LEU A 62 -3.35 4.14 -4.56
CA LEU A 62 -3.09 4.87 -5.80
C LEU A 62 -3.94 6.13 -5.94
N VAL A 63 -5.22 6.09 -5.55
CA VAL A 63 -6.13 7.25 -5.65
C VAL A 63 -6.04 8.21 -4.46
N GLY A 64 -5.24 7.90 -3.44
CA GLY A 64 -5.04 8.76 -2.28
C GLY A 64 -6.14 8.66 -1.22
N GLU A 65 -6.94 7.60 -1.21
CA GLU A 65 -7.92 7.29 -0.16
C GLU A 65 -7.23 6.81 1.13
N THR A 66 -6.05 6.20 1.01
CA THR A 66 -5.24 5.73 2.15
C THR A 66 -3.75 5.93 1.91
N ASP A 67 -2.98 6.23 2.96
CA ASP A 67 -1.52 6.28 2.92
C ASP A 67 -0.87 4.91 3.22
N LEU A 68 -1.68 3.90 3.55
CA LEU A 68 -1.20 2.56 3.85
C LEU A 68 -0.72 1.90 2.55
N LEU A 69 0.59 1.93 2.32
CA LEU A 69 1.28 0.97 1.46
C LEU A 69 0.98 -0.41 2.04
N ASN A 70 0.11 -1.12 1.35
CA ASN A 70 -0.09 -2.56 1.39
C ASN A 70 0.52 -3.30 2.60
N TRP A 71 -0.36 -3.81 3.45
CA TRP A 71 -0.06 -4.75 4.54
C TRP A 71 0.57 -6.08 4.03
N SER A 72 0.79 -6.20 2.72
CA SER A 72 1.28 -7.39 2.02
C SER A 72 2.80 -7.54 2.02
N ASP A 73 3.57 -6.53 2.43
CA ASP A 73 5.04 -6.62 2.43
C ASP A 73 5.58 -7.55 3.53
N ASP A 74 4.76 -7.89 4.53
CA ASP A 74 5.07 -8.95 5.50
C ASP A 74 4.01 -10.07 5.45
N PRO A 75 4.28 -11.16 4.72
CA PRO A 75 3.40 -12.33 4.67
C PRO A 75 3.08 -12.94 6.05
N ASN A 76 3.95 -12.75 7.05
CA ASN A 76 3.68 -13.24 8.41
C ASN A 76 2.69 -12.35 9.15
N LEU A 77 2.71 -11.04 8.89
CA LEU A 77 1.76 -10.11 9.48
C LEU A 77 0.33 -10.42 9.02
N LEU A 78 0.14 -10.67 7.71
CA LEU A 78 -1.16 -11.03 7.16
C LEU A 78 -1.69 -12.35 7.76
N LYS A 79 -0.83 -13.38 7.84
CA LYS A 79 -1.19 -14.66 8.47
C LYS A 79 -1.60 -14.49 9.93
N ARG A 80 -0.92 -13.62 10.68
CA ARG A 80 -1.27 -13.33 12.08
C ARG A 80 -2.63 -12.65 12.18
N PHE A 81 -2.94 -11.68 11.31
CA PHE A 81 -4.26 -11.04 11.30
C PHE A 81 -5.40 -12.02 10.97
N GLN A 82 -5.19 -12.91 10.00
CA GLN A 82 -6.14 -13.97 9.70
C GLN A 82 -6.37 -14.86 10.92
N ALA A 83 -5.30 -15.33 11.56
CA ALA A 83 -5.42 -16.15 12.77
C ALA A 83 -6.17 -15.41 13.90
N ILE A 84 -5.94 -14.11 14.10
CA ILE A 84 -6.65 -13.29 15.10
C ILE A 84 -8.15 -13.14 14.75
N ALA A 85 -8.49 -13.06 13.47
CA ALA A 85 -9.89 -12.98 13.03
C ALA A 85 -10.67 -14.27 13.33
N ASP A 86 -9.99 -15.42 13.34
CA ASP A 86 -10.60 -16.72 13.62
C ASP A 86 -10.76 -17.03 15.13
N LEU A 87 -10.18 -16.21 16.01
CA LEU A 87 -10.28 -16.39 17.46
C LEU A 87 -11.68 -16.07 18.02
N SER A 88 -11.96 -16.58 19.22
CA SER A 88 -13.11 -16.14 20.01
C SER A 88 -12.99 -14.65 20.37
N GLU A 89 -14.13 -14.01 20.65
CA GLU A 89 -14.16 -12.58 21.01
C GLU A 89 -13.30 -12.27 22.25
N SER A 90 -13.33 -13.14 23.26
CA SER A 90 -12.51 -12.99 24.47
C SER A 90 -11.01 -13.06 24.19
N GLU A 91 -10.58 -13.99 23.34
CA GLU A 91 -9.16 -14.16 22.99
C GLU A 91 -8.67 -13.00 22.12
N ARG A 92 -9.49 -12.58 21.16
CA ARG A 92 -9.21 -11.41 20.31
C ARG A 92 -9.09 -10.12 21.14
N ASN A 93 -10.01 -9.89 22.08
CA ASN A 93 -9.94 -8.74 22.98
C ASN A 93 -8.68 -8.75 23.84
N TYR A 94 -8.24 -9.92 24.32
CA TYR A 94 -6.99 -10.05 25.03
C TYR A 94 -5.79 -9.64 24.17
N ILE A 95 -5.72 -10.11 22.92
CA ILE A 95 -4.66 -9.72 21.99
C ILE A 95 -4.67 -8.21 21.72
N PHE A 96 -5.84 -7.61 21.50
CA PHE A 96 -5.94 -6.17 21.29
C PHE A 96 -5.41 -5.37 22.48
N ASN A 97 -5.74 -5.78 23.71
CA ASN A 97 -5.19 -5.14 24.91
C ASN A 97 -3.66 -5.25 25.00
N LEU A 98 -3.08 -6.39 24.63
CA LEU A 98 -1.62 -6.54 24.58
C LEU A 98 -0.98 -5.63 23.55
N ILE A 99 -1.57 -5.55 22.34
CA ILE A 99 -1.09 -4.66 21.27
C ILE A 99 -1.14 -3.20 21.74
N ASP A 100 -2.28 -2.77 22.31
CA ASP A 100 -2.45 -1.42 22.82
C ASP A 100 -1.43 -1.09 23.92
N MET A 101 -1.16 -2.05 24.81
CA MET A 101 -0.14 -1.90 25.84
C MET A 101 1.25 -1.67 25.24
N CYS A 102 1.66 -2.50 24.27
CA CYS A 102 2.95 -2.35 23.59
C CYS A 102 3.05 -1.03 22.82
N LEU A 103 1.98 -0.61 22.15
CA LEU A 103 1.96 0.66 21.41
C LEU A 103 2.06 1.86 22.34
N ARG A 104 1.38 1.83 23.49
CA ARG A 104 1.48 2.87 24.51
C ARG A 104 2.89 2.97 25.07
N ASP A 105 3.51 1.84 25.42
CA ASP A 105 4.89 1.80 25.92
C ASP A 105 5.88 2.37 24.90
N PHE A 106 5.79 1.91 23.64
CA PHE A 106 6.65 2.41 22.56
C PHE A 106 6.50 3.92 22.32
N ASN A 107 5.27 4.42 22.33
CA ASN A 107 5.00 5.85 22.17
C ASN A 107 5.49 6.66 23.37
N ALA A 108 5.34 6.14 24.60
CA ALA A 108 5.88 6.76 25.79
C ALA A 108 7.42 6.86 25.72
N GLN A 109 8.11 5.78 25.34
CA GLN A 109 9.56 5.77 25.17
C GLN A 109 10.04 6.83 24.16
N LYS A 110 9.31 7.04 23.06
CA LYS A 110 9.64 8.09 22.07
C LYS A 110 9.52 9.52 22.62
N VAL A 111 8.67 9.75 23.62
CA VAL A 111 8.48 11.06 24.24
C VAL A 111 9.64 11.39 25.19
N TYR A 112 10.26 10.40 25.84
CA TYR A 112 11.40 10.61 26.75
C TYR A 112 12.76 10.74 26.07
N VAL A 113 12.85 10.44 24.77
CA VAL A 113 14.10 10.54 23.98
C VAL A 113 14.17 11.86 23.17
N ARG A 114 13.30 12.83 23.47
CA ARG A 114 13.34 14.20 22.92
C ARG A 114 13.68 15.24 23.96
#